data_AF-A0A543GHF7-F1
#
_entry.id   AF-A0A543GHF7-F1
#
_cell.length_a   1.000
_cell.length_b   1.000
_cell.length_c   1.000
_cell.angle_alpha   90.00
_cell.angle_beta   90.00
_cell.angle_gamma   90.00
#
_symmetry.space_group_name_H-M   'P 1'
#
loop_
_entity.id
_entity.type
_entity.pdbx_description
1 polymer ?
#
loop_
_entity_poly.entity_id
_entity_poly.type
_entity_poly.pdbx_seq_one_letter_code
_entity_poly.pdbx_strand_id
1 'polypeptide(L)'
;MSRDAWREARAAWERLAVPPTSGEGALDALSDIGVVRRSLDQAELEAVRAARRNRKSWAEIATRLGVSRQSAWERWKDLDEEPAPAPPVRTRVTVPNVVGMSWPLAQHRLIEEHLHPVIADPAPMPFLGPEAADFHVVEQKPVAGERVASHSEVTVWLYRGPGSAGDRAPLEPRPDPRARRGAVDEETGESVR
;
A
#
# COMPACT_ATOMS: atom_id res chain seq x y z
N MET A 1 -1.96 -30.74 2.84
CA MET A 1 -2.66 -32.02 2.65
C MET A 1 -2.77 -32.70 3.99
N SER A 2 -3.90 -33.35 4.31
CA SER A 2 -4.05 -34.04 5.60
C SER A 2 -3.32 -35.39 5.61
N ARG A 3 -2.93 -35.88 6.78
CA ARG A 3 -2.36 -37.24 6.93
C ARG A 3 -3.32 -38.31 6.46
N ASP A 4 -4.62 -38.09 6.63
CA ASP A 4 -5.67 -39.03 6.23
C ASP A 4 -5.77 -39.15 4.71
N ALA A 5 -5.70 -38.02 3.99
CA ALA A 5 -5.68 -38.02 2.53
C ALA A 5 -4.49 -38.81 1.97
N TRP A 6 -3.32 -38.71 2.61
CA TRP A 6 -2.14 -39.46 2.18
C TRP A 6 -2.25 -40.96 2.47
N ARG A 7 -2.88 -41.34 3.59
CA ARG A 7 -3.17 -42.74 3.89
C ARG A 7 -4.15 -43.34 2.89
N GLU A 8 -5.20 -42.61 2.52
CA GLU A 8 -6.15 -43.06 1.51
C GLU A 8 -5.50 -43.21 0.13
N ALA A 9 -4.69 -42.24 -0.29
CA ALA A 9 -3.96 -42.32 -1.56
C ALA A 9 -3.03 -43.55 -1.61
N ARG A 10 -2.36 -43.85 -0.49
CA ARG A 10 -1.52 -45.05 -0.37
C ARG A 10 -2.36 -46.33 -0.44
N ALA A 11 -3.48 -46.39 0.26
CA ALA A 11 -4.37 -47.55 0.22
C ALA A 11 -4.91 -47.78 -1.20
N ALA A 12 -5.34 -46.71 -1.90
CA ALA A 12 -5.74 -46.76 -3.29
C ALA A 12 -4.61 -47.27 -4.20
N TRP A 13 -3.38 -46.80 -4.03
CA TRP A 13 -2.22 -47.31 -4.75
C TRP A 13 -1.98 -48.80 -4.51
N GLU A 14 -2.08 -49.26 -3.26
CA GLU A 14 -1.92 -50.67 -2.91
C GLU A 14 -3.02 -51.55 -3.52
N ARG A 15 -4.27 -51.06 -3.60
CA ARG A 15 -5.37 -51.75 -4.30
C ARG A 15 -5.11 -51.90 -5.79
N LEU A 16 -4.52 -50.89 -6.44
CA LEU A 16 -4.17 -50.92 -7.87
C LEU A 16 -3.10 -51.94 -8.23
N ALA A 17 -2.36 -52.49 -7.25
CA ALA A 17 -1.39 -53.54 -7.51
C ALA A 17 -2.04 -54.87 -7.95
N VAL A 18 -3.33 -55.05 -7.70
CA VAL A 18 -4.11 -56.23 -8.12
C VAL A 18 -4.94 -55.88 -9.36
N PRO A 19 -4.76 -56.59 -10.49
CA PRO A 19 -5.58 -56.35 -11.69
C PRO A 19 -7.07 -56.64 -11.42
N PRO A 20 -8.00 -55.80 -11.91
CA PRO A 20 -9.42 -56.06 -11.75
C PRO A 20 -9.84 -57.28 -12.57
N THR A 21 -10.65 -58.16 -11.96
CA THR A 21 -11.17 -59.39 -12.59
C THR A 21 -12.65 -59.29 -12.96
N SER A 22 -13.32 -58.20 -12.58
CA SER A 22 -14.72 -57.91 -12.86
C SER A 22 -14.90 -56.48 -13.38
N GLY A 23 -16.05 -56.22 -14.02
CA GLY A 23 -16.39 -54.88 -14.51
C GLY A 23 -16.53 -53.85 -13.38
N GLU A 24 -17.10 -54.25 -12.24
CA GLU A 24 -17.21 -53.39 -11.05
C GLU A 24 -15.83 -53.08 -10.47
N GLY A 25 -14.96 -54.10 -10.33
CA GLY A 25 -13.58 -53.89 -9.89
C GLY A 25 -12.77 -52.99 -10.83
N ALA A 26 -13.08 -52.99 -12.14
CA ALA A 26 -12.45 -52.06 -13.08
C ALA A 26 -12.88 -50.60 -12.84
N LEU A 27 -14.14 -50.35 -12.46
CA LEU A 27 -14.62 -49.01 -12.09
C LEU A 27 -14.03 -48.53 -10.77
N ASP A 28 -13.88 -49.42 -9.79
CA ASP A 28 -13.19 -49.13 -8.53
C ASP A 28 -11.72 -48.76 -8.78
N ALA A 29 -11.03 -49.51 -9.64
CA ALA A 29 -9.66 -49.20 -10.04
C ALA A 29 -9.54 -47.81 -10.71
N LEU A 30 -10.50 -47.42 -11.56
CA LEU A 30 -10.51 -46.07 -12.14
C LEU A 30 -10.71 -44.98 -11.06
N SER A 31 -11.54 -45.25 -10.07
CA SER A 31 -11.74 -44.35 -8.92
C SER A 31 -10.47 -44.21 -8.09
N ASP A 32 -9.79 -45.32 -7.80
CA ASP A 32 -8.51 -45.35 -7.09
C ASP A 32 -7.41 -44.61 -7.86
N ILE A 33 -7.32 -44.76 -9.18
CA ILE A 33 -6.41 -43.97 -10.03
C ILE A 33 -6.71 -42.47 -9.88
N GLY A 34 -7.99 -42.09 -9.85
CA GLY A 34 -8.41 -40.72 -9.63
C GLY A 34 -7.96 -40.16 -8.28
N VAL A 35 -8.05 -40.97 -7.22
CA VAL A 35 -7.58 -40.59 -5.87
C VAL A 35 -6.07 -40.37 -5.87
N VAL A 36 -5.30 -41.29 -6.45
CA VAL A 36 -3.83 -41.18 -6.53
C VAL A 36 -3.43 -39.93 -7.30
N ARG A 37 -4.00 -39.68 -8.50
CA ARG A 37 -3.67 -38.51 -9.33
C ARG A 37 -3.90 -37.20 -8.58
N ARG A 38 -5.09 -37.01 -8.00
CA ARG A 38 -5.39 -35.78 -7.22
C ARG A 38 -4.43 -35.59 -6.05
N SER A 39 -4.02 -36.69 -5.41
CA SER A 39 -3.08 -36.63 -4.28
C SER A 39 -1.67 -36.25 -4.73
N LEU A 40 -1.23 -36.74 -5.89
CA LEU A 40 0.05 -36.33 -6.51
C LEU A 40 0.00 -34.86 -6.95
N ASP A 41 -1.08 -34.41 -7.60
CA ASP A 41 -1.26 -33.01 -8.01
C ASP A 41 -1.19 -32.06 -6.80
N GLN A 42 -1.83 -32.45 -5.69
CA GLN A 42 -1.81 -31.69 -4.44
C GLN A 42 -0.40 -31.68 -3.82
N ALA A 43 0.30 -32.81 -3.82
CA ALA A 43 1.66 -32.90 -3.32
C ALA A 43 2.63 -32.06 -4.16
N GLU A 44 2.48 -32.05 -5.50
CA GLU A 44 3.23 -31.21 -6.41
C GLU A 44 3.00 -29.72 -6.10
N LEU A 45 1.74 -29.30 -5.95
CA LEU A 45 1.39 -27.92 -5.59
C LEU A 45 2.03 -27.51 -4.25
N GLU A 46 1.99 -28.37 -3.23
CA GLU A 46 2.60 -28.10 -1.92
C GLU A 46 4.13 -27.99 -2.01
N ALA A 47 4.77 -28.86 -2.79
CA ALA A 47 6.20 -28.80 -3.04
C ALA A 47 6.61 -27.52 -3.78
N VAL A 48 5.85 -27.11 -4.81
CA VAL A 48 6.07 -25.85 -5.53
C VAL A 48 5.94 -24.66 -4.60
N ARG A 49 4.86 -24.59 -3.80
CA ARG A 49 4.67 -23.53 -2.79
C ARG A 49 5.82 -23.49 -1.78
N ALA A 50 6.27 -24.65 -1.30
CA ALA A 50 7.43 -24.72 -0.40
C ALA A 50 8.72 -24.23 -1.08
N ALA A 51 8.95 -24.59 -2.35
CA ALA A 51 10.10 -24.14 -3.11
C ALA A 51 10.10 -22.61 -3.31
N ARG A 52 8.95 -22.02 -3.67
CA ARG A 52 8.79 -20.57 -3.82
C ARG A 52 8.99 -19.81 -2.51
N ARG A 53 8.43 -20.30 -1.39
CA ARG A 53 8.71 -19.75 -0.04
C ARG A 53 10.19 -19.77 0.33
N ASN A 54 10.94 -20.74 -0.18
CA ASN A 54 12.39 -20.85 -0.01
C ASN A 54 13.19 -20.14 -1.11
N ARG A 55 12.57 -19.20 -1.85
CA ARG A 55 13.18 -18.37 -2.90
C ARG A 55 13.81 -19.17 -4.06
N LYS A 56 13.34 -20.40 -4.32
CA LYS A 56 13.76 -21.16 -5.51
C LYS A 56 13.14 -20.59 -6.76
N SER A 57 13.92 -20.44 -7.82
CA SER A 57 13.48 -19.85 -9.08
C SER A 57 12.57 -20.79 -9.88
N TRP A 58 11.71 -20.22 -10.73
CA TRP A 58 10.86 -20.99 -11.65
C TRP A 58 11.67 -21.89 -12.59
N ALA A 59 12.88 -21.46 -12.97
CA ALA A 59 13.77 -22.27 -13.79
C ALA A 59 14.23 -23.53 -13.04
N GLU A 60 14.69 -23.39 -11.79
CA GLU A 60 15.10 -24.54 -10.97
C GLU A 60 13.96 -25.53 -10.72
N ILE A 61 12.76 -25.01 -10.43
CA ILE A 61 11.55 -25.84 -10.24
C ILE A 61 11.23 -26.59 -11.54
N ALA A 62 11.24 -25.90 -12.68
CA ALA A 62 10.97 -26.51 -13.98
C ALA A 62 11.98 -27.61 -14.33
N THR A 63 13.27 -27.37 -14.09
CA THR A 63 14.34 -28.39 -14.29
C THR A 63 14.07 -29.63 -13.45
N ARG A 64 13.63 -29.48 -12.20
CA ARG A 64 13.32 -30.62 -11.32
C ARG A 64 12.09 -31.39 -11.75
N LEU A 65 11.11 -30.73 -12.35
CA LEU A 65 9.88 -31.35 -12.85
C LEU A 65 10.00 -31.88 -14.29
N GLY A 66 11.13 -31.63 -14.97
CA GLY A 66 11.34 -32.03 -16.37
C GLY A 66 10.48 -31.25 -17.36
N VAL A 67 10.01 -30.05 -16.99
CA VAL A 67 9.20 -29.18 -17.85
C VAL A 67 9.97 -27.93 -18.25
N SER A 68 9.47 -27.20 -19.24
CA SER A 68 10.06 -25.90 -19.60
C SER A 68 9.78 -24.85 -18.52
N ARG A 69 10.67 -23.86 -18.39
CA ARG A 69 10.45 -22.70 -17.50
C ARG A 69 9.12 -22.01 -17.77
N GLN A 70 8.77 -21.81 -19.04
CA GLN A 70 7.53 -21.14 -19.44
C GLN A 70 6.31 -21.95 -19.00
N SER A 71 6.35 -23.28 -19.15
CA SER A 71 5.28 -24.17 -18.71
C SER A 71 5.10 -24.13 -17.18
N ALA A 72 6.20 -24.08 -16.42
CA ALA A 72 6.12 -23.92 -14.96
C ALA A 72 5.55 -22.55 -14.57
N TRP A 73 5.98 -21.48 -15.23
CA TRP A 73 5.48 -20.13 -14.96
C TRP A 73 3.98 -20.00 -15.24
N GLU A 74 3.50 -20.45 -16.41
CA GLU A 74 2.07 -20.38 -16.74
C GLU A 74 1.18 -21.14 -15.76
N ARG A 75 1.67 -22.25 -15.18
CA ARG A 75 0.89 -23.08 -14.25
C ARG A 75 0.82 -22.50 -12.84
N TRP A 76 1.81 -21.72 -12.42
CA TRP A 76 1.99 -21.37 -11.00
C TRP A 76 2.34 -19.91 -10.73
N LYS A 77 2.37 -19.03 -11.73
CA LYS A 77 2.65 -17.59 -11.53
C LYS A 77 1.69 -16.95 -10.52
N ASP A 78 0.43 -17.39 -10.48
CA ASP A 78 -0.58 -16.88 -9.54
C ASP A 78 -0.24 -17.23 -8.07
N LEU A 79 0.69 -18.16 -7.82
CA LEU A 79 1.17 -18.46 -6.46
C LEU A 79 2.15 -17.40 -5.93
N ASP A 80 2.79 -16.63 -6.81
CA ASP A 80 3.62 -15.48 -6.43
C ASP A 80 2.78 -14.22 -6.20
N GLU A 81 1.58 -14.15 -6.77
CA GLU A 81 0.56 -13.17 -6.39
C GLU A 81 0.00 -13.56 -5.02
N GLU A 82 0.73 -13.24 -3.95
CA GLU A 82 0.09 -13.10 -2.64
C GLU A 82 -1.10 -12.15 -2.82
N PRO A 83 -2.29 -12.47 -2.26
CA PRO A 83 -3.41 -11.55 -2.30
C PRO A 83 -2.90 -10.25 -1.70
N ALA A 84 -2.89 -9.18 -2.51
CA ALA A 84 -2.49 -7.86 -2.06
C ALA A 84 -3.13 -7.61 -0.69
N PRO A 85 -2.38 -7.11 0.31
CA PRO A 85 -2.92 -6.91 1.65
C PRO A 85 -4.26 -6.19 1.50
N ALA A 86 -5.31 -6.76 2.07
CA ALA A 86 -6.64 -6.17 2.02
C ALA A 86 -6.51 -4.68 2.36
N PRO A 87 -7.11 -3.76 1.58
CA PRO A 87 -6.96 -2.34 1.84
C PRO A 87 -7.27 -2.09 3.31
N PRO A 88 -6.42 -1.34 4.06
CA PRO A 88 -6.64 -1.14 5.48
C PRO A 88 -8.06 -0.62 5.67
N VAL A 89 -8.82 -1.23 6.57
CA VAL A 89 -10.14 -0.76 6.94
C VAL A 89 -9.96 0.68 7.42
N ARG A 90 -10.37 1.65 6.59
CA ARG A 90 -10.08 3.07 6.81
C ARG A 90 -10.97 3.58 7.95
N THR A 91 -10.54 3.37 9.18
CA THR A 91 -11.11 4.07 10.34
C THR A 91 -11.02 5.57 10.05
N ARG A 92 -12.12 6.32 10.20
CA ARG A 92 -12.12 7.76 9.93
C ARG A 92 -11.84 8.53 11.20
N VAL A 93 -10.77 9.32 11.21
CA VAL A 93 -10.37 10.20 12.32
C VAL A 93 -10.71 11.65 11.97
N THR A 94 -11.03 12.45 12.99
CA THR A 94 -11.30 13.88 12.84
C THR A 94 -9.98 14.63 12.93
N VAL A 95 -9.68 15.47 11.95
CA VAL A 95 -8.44 16.24 11.93
C VAL A 95 -8.45 17.28 13.07
N PRO A 96 -7.46 17.28 13.98
CA PRO A 96 -7.38 18.26 15.05
C PRO A 96 -6.98 19.63 14.50
N ASN A 97 -7.33 20.71 15.22
CA ASN A 97 -6.84 22.05 14.92
C ASN A 97 -5.42 22.22 15.47
N VAL A 98 -4.46 22.47 14.58
CA VAL A 98 -3.06 22.75 14.90
C VAL A 98 -2.60 24.14 14.48
N VAL A 99 -3.48 24.95 13.87
CA VAL A 99 -3.16 26.34 13.51
C VAL A 99 -2.84 27.16 14.77
N GLY A 100 -1.72 27.88 14.74
CA GLY A 100 -1.15 28.64 15.85
C GLY A 100 -0.19 27.85 16.75
N MET A 101 -0.17 26.52 16.68
CA MET A 101 0.74 25.69 17.46
C MET A 101 2.18 25.79 16.91
N SER A 102 3.16 25.64 17.79
CA SER A 102 4.55 25.42 17.36
C SER A 102 4.65 24.09 16.62
N TRP A 103 5.58 23.99 15.67
CA TRP A 103 5.76 22.78 14.87
C TRP A 103 5.94 21.50 15.72
N PRO A 104 6.77 21.45 16.77
CA PRO A 104 6.89 20.27 17.61
C PRO A 104 5.57 19.84 18.28
N LEU A 105 4.76 20.81 18.72
CA LEU A 105 3.48 20.54 19.36
C LEU A 105 2.43 20.06 18.33
N ALA A 106 2.40 20.68 17.16
CA ALA A 106 1.54 20.27 16.05
C ALA A 106 1.87 18.85 15.56
N GLN A 107 3.16 18.53 15.42
CA GLN A 107 3.62 17.21 15.03
C GLN A 107 3.16 16.14 16.02
N HIS A 108 3.38 16.38 17.33
CA HIS A 108 2.95 15.46 18.37
C HIS A 108 1.44 15.22 18.32
N ARG A 109 0.64 16.30 18.27
CA ARG A 109 -0.82 16.25 18.23
C ARG A 109 -1.36 15.46 17.04
N LEU A 110 -0.75 15.62 15.86
CA LEU A 110 -1.16 14.89 14.64
C LEU A 110 -0.82 13.40 14.74
N ILE A 111 0.34 13.05 15.29
CA ILE A 111 0.74 11.65 15.48
C ILE A 111 -0.14 10.94 16.51
N GLU A 112 -0.51 11.61 17.61
CA GLU A 112 -1.44 11.07 18.62
C GLU A 112 -2.81 10.71 18.02
N GLU A 113 -3.28 11.48 17.03
CA GLU A 113 -4.53 11.23 16.29
C GLU A 113 -4.34 10.28 15.10
N HIS A 114 -3.20 9.59 15.01
CA HIS A 114 -2.85 8.69 13.91
C HIS A 114 -2.86 9.39 12.53
N LEU A 115 -2.36 10.63 12.44
CA LEU A 115 -2.21 11.39 11.20
C LEU A 115 -0.72 11.63 10.91
N HIS A 116 -0.38 11.76 9.62
CA HIS A 116 1.00 12.00 9.18
C HIS A 116 1.22 13.47 8.85
N PRO A 117 1.97 14.23 9.67
CA PRO A 117 2.23 15.63 9.40
C PRO A 117 3.25 15.78 8.26
N VAL A 118 2.95 16.65 7.28
CA VAL A 118 3.80 16.95 6.13
C VAL A 118 3.97 18.47 6.06
N ILE A 119 5.18 18.98 5.91
CA ILE A 119 5.40 20.42 5.69
C ILE A 119 5.20 20.70 4.20
N ALA A 120 4.39 21.70 3.86
CA ALA A 120 3.98 22.00 2.48
C ALA A 120 5.13 22.38 1.54
N ASP A 121 6.14 23.04 2.08
CA ASP A 121 7.29 23.54 1.33
C ASP A 121 8.54 22.79 1.81
N PRO A 122 9.29 22.11 0.93
CA PRO A 122 10.61 21.57 1.28
C PRO A 122 11.62 22.73 1.39
N ALA A 123 11.49 23.55 2.44
CA ALA A 123 12.50 24.54 2.77
C ALA A 123 13.79 23.83 3.21
N PRO A 124 14.99 24.37 2.87
CA PRO A 124 16.27 23.75 3.17
C PRO A 124 16.39 23.52 4.68
N MET A 125 16.40 22.25 5.06
CA MET A 125 16.35 21.73 6.43
C MET A 125 17.17 22.55 7.46
N PRO A 126 16.52 23.06 8.53
CA PRO A 126 17.16 23.11 9.84
C PRO A 126 16.15 22.81 10.97
N PHE A 127 15.22 21.85 10.81
CA PHE A 127 14.20 21.54 11.83
C PHE A 127 14.64 20.50 12.89
N LEU A 128 15.88 19.98 12.80
CA LEU A 128 16.43 19.01 13.76
C LEU A 128 17.04 19.68 15.02
N GLY A 129 16.83 20.99 15.20
CA GLY A 129 17.36 21.76 16.33
C GLY A 129 16.28 22.49 17.14
N PRO A 130 16.67 23.17 18.24
CA PRO A 130 15.76 23.90 19.13
C PRO A 130 15.00 25.03 18.43
N GLU A 131 15.50 25.54 17.30
CA GLU A 131 14.86 26.57 16.46
C GLU A 131 13.52 26.12 15.86
N ALA A 132 13.22 24.80 15.85
CA ALA A 132 11.92 24.29 15.43
C ALA A 132 10.75 24.85 16.26
N ALA A 133 11.02 25.29 17.50
CA ALA A 133 10.03 25.93 18.36
C ALA A 133 9.61 27.33 17.87
N ASP A 134 10.42 28.01 17.05
CA ASP A 134 10.14 29.35 16.51
C ASP A 134 9.15 29.32 15.33
N PHE A 135 8.84 28.13 14.82
CA PHE A 135 7.94 27.94 13.68
C PHE A 135 6.54 27.60 14.16
N HIS A 136 5.57 28.38 13.71
CA HIS A 136 4.15 28.20 14.01
C HIS A 136 3.38 27.79 12.77
N VAL A 137 2.41 26.88 12.94
CA VAL A 137 1.50 26.51 11.85
C VAL A 137 0.56 27.68 11.57
N VAL A 138 0.59 28.20 10.35
CA VAL A 138 -0.33 29.27 9.90
C VAL A 138 -1.52 28.73 9.12
N GLU A 139 -1.35 27.57 8.50
CA GLU A 139 -2.39 26.91 7.72
C GLU A 139 -2.19 25.40 7.78
N GLN A 140 -3.29 24.66 7.68
CA GLN A 140 -3.29 23.20 7.60
C GLN A 140 -4.28 22.73 6.54
N LYS A 141 -3.98 21.59 5.95
CA LYS A 141 -4.86 20.86 5.05
C LYS A 141 -4.65 19.36 5.25
N PRO A 142 -5.71 18.56 5.50
CA PRO A 142 -7.11 18.94 5.59
C PRO A 142 -7.42 19.87 6.77
N VAL A 143 -8.57 20.58 6.70
CA VAL A 143 -8.92 21.59 7.72
C VAL A 143 -9.37 20.93 9.02
N ALA A 144 -9.27 21.65 10.13
CA ALA A 144 -9.73 21.16 11.42
C ALA A 144 -11.20 20.74 11.37
N GLY A 145 -11.53 19.58 11.96
CA GLY A 145 -12.87 19.00 11.95
C GLY A 145 -13.19 18.12 10.73
N GLU A 146 -12.34 18.11 9.70
CA GLU A 146 -12.53 17.23 8.55
C GLU A 146 -12.32 15.76 8.94
N ARG A 147 -13.12 14.85 8.36
CA ARG A 147 -13.01 13.41 8.63
C ARG A 147 -12.20 12.73 7.54
N VAL A 148 -11.00 12.28 7.89
CA VAL A 148 -10.04 11.65 6.98
C VAL A 148 -9.80 10.21 7.39
N ALA A 149 -9.21 9.39 6.52
CA ALA A 149 -8.79 8.06 6.93
C ALA A 149 -7.66 8.16 7.98
N SER A 150 -7.60 7.25 8.95
CA SER A 150 -6.41 7.08 9.79
C SER A 150 -5.20 6.92 8.88
N HIS A 151 -4.08 7.51 9.28
CA HIS A 151 -2.83 7.57 8.53
C HIS A 151 -2.94 8.42 7.25
N SER A 152 -3.88 9.38 7.18
CA SER A 152 -3.85 10.39 6.11
C SER A 152 -2.78 11.43 6.40
N GLU A 153 -2.25 12.01 5.32
CA GLU A 153 -1.34 13.14 5.41
C GLU A 153 -2.09 14.42 5.76
N VAL A 154 -1.49 15.22 6.65
CA VAL A 154 -1.91 16.58 6.97
C VAL A 154 -0.76 17.51 6.63
N THR A 155 -0.93 18.23 5.52
CA THR A 155 -0.02 19.27 5.07
C THR A 155 -0.17 20.50 5.96
N VAL A 156 0.93 21.02 6.49
CA VAL A 156 0.99 22.25 7.29
C VAL A 156 1.92 23.27 6.64
N TRP A 157 1.53 24.54 6.72
CA TRP A 157 2.35 25.67 6.32
C TRP A 157 2.85 26.35 7.58
N LEU A 158 4.16 26.61 7.62
CA LEU A 158 4.82 27.17 8.78
C LEU A 158 5.21 28.62 8.51
N TYR A 159 5.13 29.44 9.55
CA TYR A 159 5.69 30.79 9.58
C TYR A 159 6.65 30.89 10.76
N ARG A 160 7.82 31.46 10.53
CA ARG A 160 8.76 31.80 11.61
C ARG A 160 8.24 33.06 12.28
N GLY A 161 7.82 32.96 13.54
CA GLY A 161 7.43 34.13 14.31
C GLY A 161 8.63 35.08 14.48
N PRO A 162 8.41 36.40 14.57
CA PRO A 162 9.48 37.31 15.00
C PRO A 162 9.96 36.81 16.37
N GLY A 163 11.26 36.54 16.47
CA GLY A 163 11.88 36.10 17.73
C GLY A 163 11.47 37.02 18.87
N SER A 164 11.35 36.47 20.07
CA SER A 164 10.98 37.22 21.28
C SER A 164 12.02 38.30 21.61
N ALA A 165 11.93 39.46 20.95
CA ALA A 165 12.64 40.69 21.28
C ALA A 165 12.00 41.89 20.54
N GLY A 166 11.16 42.67 21.23
CA GLY A 166 10.88 44.07 20.90
C GLY A 166 9.45 44.42 20.50
N ASP A 167 8.83 45.29 21.31
CA ASP A 167 7.49 45.86 21.17
C ASP A 167 7.28 46.91 20.04
N ARG A 168 5.99 47.11 19.70
CA ARG A 168 5.27 48.20 18.96
C ARG A 168 5.22 48.08 17.42
N ALA A 169 4.10 48.30 16.70
CA ALA A 169 2.84 49.04 16.94
C ALA A 169 1.72 48.54 15.95
N PRO A 170 0.45 49.03 16.02
CA PRO A 170 -0.75 48.38 15.44
C PRO A 170 -1.14 48.71 13.98
N LEU A 171 -1.74 47.68 13.33
CA LEU A 171 -2.68 47.56 12.19
C LEU A 171 -2.70 48.60 11.05
N GLU A 172 -2.47 48.10 9.81
CA GLU A 172 -3.17 48.56 8.60
C GLU A 172 -3.74 47.37 7.78
N PRO A 173 -4.90 47.53 7.11
CA PRO A 173 -5.70 46.46 6.53
C PRO A 173 -5.13 45.91 5.21
N ARG A 174 -5.52 44.67 4.87
CA ARG A 174 -5.14 43.97 3.63
C ARG A 174 -5.54 44.79 2.38
N PRO A 175 -4.68 44.94 1.36
CA PRO A 175 -5.10 45.49 0.08
C PRO A 175 -6.02 44.50 -0.66
N ASP A 176 -7.14 45.05 -1.15
CA ASP A 176 -8.19 44.39 -1.94
C ASP A 176 -7.66 43.90 -3.32
N PRO A 177 -8.05 42.72 -3.83
CA PRO A 177 -7.55 42.22 -5.10
C PRO A 177 -8.29 42.90 -6.26
N ARG A 178 -7.66 43.92 -6.87
CA ARG A 178 -8.18 44.48 -8.12
C ARG A 178 -8.04 43.48 -9.26
N ALA A 179 -9.20 42.95 -9.64
CA ALA A 179 -9.49 42.37 -10.94
C ALA A 179 -8.93 43.23 -12.09
N ARG A 180 -8.30 42.58 -13.07
CA ARG A 180 -8.00 43.18 -14.38
C ARG A 180 -8.74 42.41 -15.46
N ARG A 181 -10.01 42.77 -15.67
CA ARG A 181 -10.66 42.72 -16.99
C ARG A 181 -10.32 44.02 -17.71
N GLY A 182 -10.11 43.93 -19.02
CA GLY A 182 -9.43 44.95 -19.83
C GLY A 182 -10.27 46.15 -20.29
N ALA A 183 -9.56 47.10 -20.90
CA ALA A 183 -9.95 48.07 -21.94
C ALA A 183 -8.63 48.74 -22.40
N VAL A 184 -8.16 48.50 -23.63
CA VAL A 184 -8.16 49.43 -24.79
C VAL A 184 -7.96 50.91 -24.43
N ASP A 185 -6.92 51.51 -25.01
CA ASP A 185 -6.70 52.95 -25.14
C ASP A 185 -6.61 53.30 -26.64
N GLU A 186 -7.23 54.41 -27.01
CA GLU A 186 -7.70 54.80 -28.34
C GLU A 186 -6.72 55.70 -29.12
N GLU A 187 -5.45 55.84 -28.72
CA GLU A 187 -4.59 56.91 -29.26
C GLU A 187 -3.29 56.45 -29.97
N THR A 188 -3.08 55.17 -30.25
CA THR A 188 -2.01 54.73 -31.17
C THR A 188 -2.36 53.35 -31.73
N GLY A 189 -3.21 53.32 -32.75
CA GLY A 189 -3.60 52.10 -33.44
C GLY A 189 -2.46 51.47 -34.24
N GLU A 190 -1.52 50.76 -33.60
CA GLU A 190 -0.69 49.76 -34.29
C GLU A 190 -0.08 48.70 -33.36
N SER A 191 -0.13 47.46 -33.85
CA SER A 191 0.28 46.22 -33.21
C SER A 191 1.70 45.83 -33.62
N VAL A 192 2.50 45.27 -32.71
CA VAL A 192 3.70 44.48 -33.07
C VAL A 192 3.61 43.09 -32.45
N ARG A 193 3.90 42.10 -33.30
CA ARG A 193 3.72 40.64 -33.17
C ARG A 193 4.38 40.00 -31.96
#